data_AF-A0A7R8W6Y9-F1
#
_entry.id   AF-A0A7R8W6Y9-F1
#
_cell.length_a   1.000
_cell.length_b   1.000
_cell.length_c   1.000
_cell.angle_alpha   90.00
_cell.angle_beta   90.00
_cell.angle_gamma   90.00
#
_symmetry.space_group_name_H-M   'P 1'
#
loop_
_entity.id
_entity.type
_entity.pdbx_description
1 polymer ?
#
loop_
_entity_poly.entity_id
_entity_poly.type
_entity_poly.pdbx_seq_one_letter_code
_entity_poly.pdbx_strand_id
1 'polypeptide(L)'
;MSECHAWSPLSCCYRNVSEALHNDYSPLYGFTLDHCYREKRVKMSQECRDYFLRDHCFYECEPNLGPWVVPDPKKKWRKERIHSVPLCASECNDWFNACRNDFTCTDNWSTKFKWRRGTNHCPGICETFDHIFNGSAKTFCETVFDGDFVFTPDSSPCMRFRFDPDLPNPNAAVAEWKVHELKAAKATLVVENGIVKSGGDQRHVYSTGNSAEMSVASRPLALLLLLVCYVASN
;
A
#
# COMPACT_ATOMS: atom_id res chain seq x y z
N MET A 1 15.54 16.74 -0.76
CA MET A 1 14.16 16.90 -0.27
C MET A 1 13.20 17.01 -1.45
N SER A 2 13.21 16.05 -2.37
CA SER A 2 12.39 16.13 -3.60
C SER A 2 11.48 14.91 -3.80
N GLU A 3 11.83 13.74 -3.26
CA GLU A 3 11.09 12.52 -3.58
C GLU A 3 9.66 12.54 -3.01
N CYS A 4 9.43 13.03 -1.79
CA CYS A 4 8.07 13.15 -1.23
C CYS A 4 7.29 14.39 -1.72
N HIS A 5 7.91 15.30 -2.50
CA HIS A 5 7.31 16.60 -2.83
C HIS A 5 6.05 16.47 -3.69
N ALA A 6 5.95 15.40 -4.49
CA ALA A 6 4.82 15.14 -5.38
C ALA A 6 3.47 15.05 -4.65
N TRP A 7 3.47 14.69 -3.37
CA TRP A 7 2.25 14.63 -2.55
C TRP A 7 1.94 15.93 -1.78
N SER A 8 2.75 16.99 -1.91
CA SER A 8 2.55 18.22 -1.14
C SER A 8 1.16 18.88 -1.28
N PRO A 9 0.43 18.81 -2.41
CA PRO A 9 -0.92 19.37 -2.49
C PRO A 9 -1.97 18.56 -1.72
N LEU A 10 -1.75 17.24 -1.52
CA LEU A 10 -2.64 16.33 -0.81
C LEU A 10 -1.85 15.09 -0.34
N SER A 11 -1.52 15.04 0.95
CA SER A 11 -0.76 13.95 1.58
C SER A 11 -1.42 13.44 2.86
N CYS A 12 -1.18 12.16 3.20
CA CYS A 12 -1.44 11.66 4.55
C CYS A 12 -0.25 11.91 5.53
N CYS A 13 0.94 12.24 5.02
CA CYS A 13 2.11 12.51 5.85
C CYS A 13 2.25 14.00 6.19
N TYR A 14 2.89 14.28 7.33
CA TYR A 14 3.31 15.63 7.74
C TYR A 14 4.76 15.93 7.32
N ARG A 15 5.13 17.21 7.36
CA ARG A 15 6.49 17.68 7.05
C ARG A 15 7.56 16.96 7.87
N ASN A 16 7.37 16.76 9.17
CA ASN A 16 8.36 16.09 10.00
C ASN A 16 8.57 14.62 9.60
N VAL A 17 7.52 13.93 9.12
CA VAL A 17 7.62 12.57 8.58
C VAL A 17 8.42 12.58 7.29
N SER A 18 8.08 13.46 6.35
CA SER A 18 8.82 13.54 5.08
C SER A 18 10.28 13.96 5.27
N GLU A 19 10.58 14.89 6.16
CA GLU A 19 11.95 15.26 6.55
C GLU A 19 12.69 14.07 7.19
N ALA A 20 12.04 13.32 8.08
CA ALA A 20 12.63 12.16 8.75
C ALA A 20 12.93 11.00 7.79
N LEU A 21 12.16 10.84 6.71
CA LEU A 21 12.41 9.83 5.67
C LEU A 21 13.68 10.11 4.86
N HIS A 22 14.05 11.38 4.68
CA HIS A 22 15.25 11.77 3.92
C HIS A 22 16.56 11.65 4.72
N ASN A 23 16.50 11.23 5.98
CA ASN A 23 17.69 10.98 6.79
C ASN A 23 18.23 9.56 6.54
N ASP A 24 19.54 9.43 6.34
CA ASP A 24 20.24 8.13 6.12
C ASP A 24 19.91 7.07 7.18
N TYR A 25 19.64 7.51 8.41
CA TYR A 25 19.01 6.73 9.46
C TYR A 25 17.64 7.35 9.74
N SER A 26 16.60 6.81 9.12
CA SER A 26 15.25 7.32 9.39
C SER A 26 14.81 6.88 10.79
N PRO A 27 14.57 7.82 11.71
CA PRO A 27 14.17 7.49 13.08
C PRO A 27 12.76 6.88 13.15
N LEU A 28 11.98 6.96 12.06
CA LEU A 28 10.59 6.46 12.02
C LEU A 28 10.50 4.96 12.27
N TYR A 29 11.47 4.20 11.74
CA TYR A 29 11.44 2.74 11.81
C TYR A 29 12.61 2.16 12.61
N GLY A 30 13.59 2.99 12.98
CA GLY A 30 14.88 2.51 13.50
C GLY A 30 15.60 1.60 12.52
N PHE A 31 15.33 1.72 11.21
CA PHE A 31 15.82 0.81 10.19
C PHE A 31 17.01 1.43 9.44
N THR A 32 18.01 0.62 9.12
CA THR A 32 19.12 0.99 8.25
C THR A 32 19.11 0.19 6.95
N LEU A 33 19.24 0.91 5.84
CA LEU A 33 19.47 0.34 4.52
C LEU A 33 20.89 -0.25 4.38
N ASP A 34 21.83 0.12 5.26
CA ASP A 34 23.21 -0.39 5.29
C ASP A 34 23.39 -1.65 6.15
N HIS A 35 22.36 -2.48 6.26
CA HIS A 35 22.39 -3.67 7.13
C HIS A 35 23.48 -4.69 6.74
N CYS A 36 23.98 -4.64 5.49
CA CYS A 36 25.09 -5.48 4.99
C CYS A 36 26.48 -4.82 5.04
N TYR A 37 26.59 -3.56 5.47
CA TYR A 37 27.86 -2.81 5.44
C TYR A 37 28.97 -3.51 6.25
N ARG A 38 28.64 -4.11 7.40
CA ARG A 38 29.65 -4.76 8.25
C ARG A 38 30.35 -5.93 7.55
N GLU A 39 29.61 -6.68 6.74
CA GLU A 39 30.12 -7.86 6.04
C GLU A 39 30.78 -7.47 4.72
N LYS A 40 30.10 -6.66 3.89
CA LYS A 40 30.55 -6.35 2.53
C LYS A 40 31.46 -5.12 2.44
N ARG A 41 31.51 -4.29 3.49
CA ARG A 41 32.24 -3.01 3.54
C ARG A 41 31.85 -2.02 2.45
N VAL A 42 30.63 -2.16 1.93
CA VAL A 42 30.03 -1.32 0.90
C VAL A 42 28.64 -0.90 1.39
N LYS A 43 28.31 0.38 1.26
CA LYS A 43 26.97 0.91 1.54
C LYS A 43 26.04 0.62 0.37
N MET A 44 24.73 0.57 0.62
CA MET A 44 23.74 0.54 -0.46
C MET A 44 23.94 1.75 -1.38
N SER A 45 23.87 1.52 -2.69
CA SER A 45 24.02 2.55 -3.72
C SER A 45 22.94 3.64 -3.58
N GLN A 46 23.24 4.84 -4.07
CA GLN A 46 22.27 5.93 -4.04
C GLN A 46 21.03 5.61 -4.89
N GLU A 47 21.22 4.96 -6.05
CA GLU A 47 20.12 4.61 -6.95
C GLU A 47 19.10 3.69 -6.27
N CYS A 48 19.57 2.64 -5.59
CA CYS A 48 18.70 1.75 -4.83
C CYS A 48 18.04 2.46 -3.63
N ARG A 49 18.80 3.29 -2.91
CA ARG A 49 18.29 4.08 -1.77
C ARG A 49 17.15 5.01 -2.18
N ASP A 50 17.27 5.67 -3.32
CA ASP A 50 16.25 6.60 -3.80
C ASP A 50 14.92 5.89 -4.04
N TYR A 51 14.93 4.64 -4.53
CA TYR A 51 13.70 3.86 -4.66
C TYR A 51 13.09 3.48 -3.31
N PHE A 52 13.88 3.06 -2.33
CA PHE A 52 13.36 2.84 -0.97
C PHE A 52 12.81 4.12 -0.33
N LEU A 53 13.41 5.28 -0.63
CA LEU A 53 12.87 6.57 -0.21
C LEU A 53 11.52 6.86 -0.89
N ARG A 54 11.39 6.59 -2.20
CA ARG A 54 10.12 6.75 -2.94
C ARG A 54 9.02 5.83 -2.42
N ASP A 55 9.35 4.56 -2.16
CA ASP A 55 8.44 3.60 -1.53
C ASP A 55 7.97 4.12 -0.16
N HIS A 56 8.88 4.60 0.69
CA HIS A 56 8.48 5.16 1.98
C HIS A 56 7.63 6.44 1.83
N CYS A 57 7.96 7.33 0.90
CA CYS A 57 7.12 8.50 0.61
C CYS A 57 5.73 8.07 0.14
N PHE A 58 5.64 7.07 -0.74
CA PHE A 58 4.38 6.51 -1.19
C PHE A 58 3.58 5.91 -0.02
N TYR A 59 4.19 5.05 0.80
CA TYR A 59 3.54 4.41 1.94
C TYR A 59 3.01 5.42 2.97
N GLU A 60 3.80 6.45 3.30
CA GLU A 60 3.45 7.43 4.33
C GLU A 60 2.55 8.56 3.79
N CYS A 61 2.72 8.97 2.53
CA CYS A 61 2.11 10.19 2.01
C CYS A 61 0.96 9.97 1.03
N GLU A 62 0.87 8.83 0.32
CA GLU A 62 -0.13 8.61 -0.74
C GLU A 62 -1.57 8.54 -0.19
N PRO A 63 -2.45 9.50 -0.51
CA PRO A 63 -3.83 9.51 -0.02
C PRO A 63 -4.73 8.45 -0.64
N ASN A 64 -4.32 7.85 -1.76
CA ASN A 64 -5.17 6.96 -2.55
C ASN A 64 -5.05 5.46 -2.19
N LEU A 65 -4.39 5.12 -1.07
CA LEU A 65 -4.16 3.73 -0.65
C LEU A 65 -5.38 3.04 -0.03
N GLY A 66 -6.43 3.78 0.32
CA GLY A 66 -7.60 3.30 1.07
C GLY A 66 -8.15 1.93 0.65
N PRO A 67 -8.34 1.62 -0.65
CA PRO A 67 -8.89 0.33 -1.09
C PRO A 67 -8.04 -0.90 -0.75
N TRP A 68 -6.77 -0.72 -0.38
CA TRP A 68 -5.82 -1.79 -0.06
C TRP A 68 -5.41 -1.81 1.41
N VAL A 69 -6.02 -0.96 2.24
CA VAL A 69 -5.75 -0.93 3.68
C VAL A 69 -6.45 -2.10 4.34
N VAL A 70 -5.68 -2.91 5.07
CA VAL A 70 -6.16 -4.08 5.81
C VAL A 70 -5.72 -4.03 7.27
N PRO A 71 -6.48 -4.63 8.20
CA PRO A 71 -6.05 -4.76 9.60
C PRO A 71 -4.72 -5.53 9.73
N ASP A 72 -3.84 -5.07 10.62
CA ASP A 72 -2.61 -5.79 11.01
C ASP A 72 -2.61 -6.15 12.50
N PRO A 73 -3.44 -7.10 12.93
CA PRO A 73 -3.60 -7.45 14.35
C PRO A 73 -2.33 -8.07 14.96
N LYS A 74 -1.35 -8.46 14.15
CA LYS A 74 -0.12 -9.11 14.61
C LYS A 74 0.95 -8.13 15.08
N LYS A 75 0.85 -6.84 14.70
CA LYS A 75 1.83 -5.81 15.06
C LYS A 75 1.28 -4.90 16.16
N LYS A 76 2.13 -4.62 17.17
CA LYS A 76 1.74 -3.74 18.28
C LYS A 76 1.88 -2.24 17.96
N TRP A 77 2.66 -1.91 16.93
CA TRP A 77 3.05 -0.54 16.58
C TRP A 77 2.24 0.05 15.41
N ARG A 78 1.44 -0.77 14.73
CA ARG A 78 0.47 -0.32 13.71
C ARG A 78 -0.80 -1.15 13.80
N LYS A 79 -1.94 -0.54 13.50
CA LYS A 79 -3.25 -1.21 13.48
C LYS A 79 -3.65 -1.70 12.10
N GLU A 80 -3.13 -1.05 11.07
CA GLU A 80 -3.45 -1.27 9.66
C GLU A 80 -2.17 -1.25 8.84
N ARG A 81 -2.22 -1.86 7.65
CA ARG A 81 -1.17 -1.83 6.63
C ARG A 81 -1.80 -1.78 5.24
N ILE A 82 -1.04 -1.41 4.23
CA ILE A 82 -1.42 -1.74 2.86
C ILE A 82 -1.19 -3.24 2.61
N HIS A 83 -1.93 -3.82 1.67
CA HIS A 83 -1.69 -5.17 1.21
C HIS A 83 -2.21 -5.34 -0.21
N SER A 84 -1.43 -6.02 -1.05
CA SER A 84 -1.79 -6.28 -2.45
C SER A 84 -2.06 -5.02 -3.29
N VAL A 85 -1.32 -3.93 -3.02
CA VAL A 85 -1.36 -2.73 -3.87
C VAL A 85 -0.79 -3.07 -5.26
N PRO A 86 -1.50 -2.77 -6.36
CA PRO A 86 -1.04 -3.13 -7.70
C PRO A 86 0.11 -2.21 -8.12
N LEU A 87 1.35 -2.61 -7.89
CA LEU A 87 2.51 -1.83 -8.31
C LEU A 87 2.77 -2.05 -9.81
N CYS A 88 2.93 -0.97 -10.56
CA CYS A 88 3.24 -1.05 -11.98
C CYS A 88 4.51 -1.87 -12.24
N ALA A 89 4.46 -2.73 -13.25
CA ALA A 89 5.55 -3.62 -13.64
C ALA A 89 6.83 -2.83 -13.94
N SER A 90 6.71 -1.72 -14.68
CA SER A 90 7.82 -0.80 -14.95
C SER A 90 8.47 -0.27 -13.66
N GLU A 91 7.68 0.28 -12.74
CA GLU A 91 8.15 0.81 -11.46
C GLU A 91 8.87 -0.27 -10.62
N CYS A 92 8.30 -1.47 -10.54
CA CYS A 92 8.90 -2.59 -9.83
C CYS A 92 10.22 -3.07 -10.48
N ASN A 93 10.24 -3.16 -11.81
CA ASN A 93 11.45 -3.54 -12.54
C ASN A 93 12.56 -2.52 -12.34
N ASP A 94 12.26 -1.23 -12.41
CA ASP A 94 13.27 -0.18 -12.24
C ASP A 94 13.83 -0.17 -10.82
N TRP A 95 12.97 -0.34 -9.80
CA TRP A 95 13.42 -0.49 -8.42
C TRP A 95 14.34 -1.70 -8.24
N PHE A 96 13.93 -2.87 -8.73
CA PHE A 96 14.78 -4.07 -8.63
C PHE A 96 16.10 -3.90 -9.37
N ASN A 97 16.08 -3.33 -10.59
CA ASN A 97 17.27 -3.12 -11.40
C ASN A 97 18.26 -2.17 -10.73
N ALA A 98 17.79 -1.09 -10.11
CA ALA A 98 18.61 -0.17 -9.33
C ALA A 98 19.29 -0.87 -8.14
N CYS A 99 18.62 -1.85 -7.53
CA CYS A 99 19.12 -2.57 -6.35
C CYS A 99 19.88 -3.86 -6.66
N ARG A 100 19.79 -4.42 -7.88
CA ARG A 100 20.15 -5.82 -8.15
C ARG A 100 21.57 -6.20 -7.73
N ASN A 101 22.52 -5.28 -7.85
CA ASN A 101 23.94 -5.48 -7.53
C ASN A 101 24.32 -5.05 -6.10
N ASP A 102 23.40 -4.40 -5.39
CA ASP A 102 23.58 -4.10 -3.97
C ASP A 102 23.35 -5.35 -3.13
N PHE A 103 23.59 -5.25 -1.83
CA PHE A 103 23.56 -6.39 -0.92
C PHE A 103 22.41 -6.34 0.08
N THR A 104 21.76 -7.47 0.28
CA THR A 104 20.84 -7.73 1.39
C THR A 104 21.06 -9.14 1.94
N CYS A 105 20.36 -9.51 3.00
CA CYS A 105 20.56 -10.78 3.70
C CYS A 105 19.26 -11.53 3.98
N THR A 106 18.14 -11.01 3.46
CA THR A 106 16.83 -11.64 3.54
C THR A 106 15.88 -11.07 2.50
N ASP A 107 14.98 -11.91 2.03
CA ASP A 107 13.89 -11.65 1.08
C ASP A 107 12.66 -10.95 1.68
N ASN A 108 12.52 -10.85 3.01
CA ASN A 108 11.36 -10.22 3.64
C ASN A 108 11.79 -9.35 4.82
N TRP A 109 11.75 -8.05 4.61
CA TRP A 109 12.26 -7.04 5.52
C TRP A 109 11.27 -6.72 6.65
N SER A 110 9.98 -6.99 6.45
CA SER A 110 8.94 -6.75 7.46
C SER A 110 8.91 -7.81 8.58
N THR A 111 9.53 -8.97 8.37
CA THR A 111 9.40 -10.10 9.31
C THR A 111 10.71 -10.82 9.67
N LYS A 112 11.73 -10.86 8.80
CA LYS A 112 12.90 -11.73 9.01
C LYS A 112 14.10 -11.05 9.69
N PHE A 113 14.16 -9.73 9.73
CA PHE A 113 15.24 -9.03 10.44
C PHE A 113 15.22 -9.29 11.95
N LYS A 114 16.42 -9.41 12.53
CA LYS A 114 16.61 -9.47 13.98
C LYS A 114 16.79 -8.05 14.52
N TRP A 115 15.97 -7.65 15.48
CA TRP A 115 16.06 -6.32 16.10
C TRP A 115 16.97 -6.36 17.32
N ARG A 116 18.01 -5.52 17.33
CA ARG A 116 18.93 -5.37 18.47
C ARG A 116 19.28 -3.90 18.65
N ARG A 117 19.20 -3.40 19.89
CA ARG A 117 19.50 -2.00 20.23
C ARG A 117 18.77 -0.97 19.33
N GLY A 118 17.51 -1.25 18.97
CA GLY A 118 16.69 -0.35 18.16
C GLY A 118 17.03 -0.31 16.67
N THR A 119 17.83 -1.25 16.14
CA THR A 119 18.08 -1.36 14.69
C THR A 119 18.04 -2.79 14.16
N ASN A 120 17.75 -2.91 12.87
CA ASN A 120 17.65 -4.18 12.15
C ASN A 120 19.03 -4.79 11.89
N HIS A 121 19.13 -6.10 12.09
CA HIS A 121 20.36 -6.88 11.89
C HIS A 121 20.07 -8.13 11.07
N CYS A 122 20.99 -8.44 10.16
CA CYS A 122 20.89 -9.57 9.25
C CYS A 122 20.67 -10.90 9.98
N PRO A 123 19.68 -11.70 9.55
CA PRO A 123 19.49 -13.05 10.06
C PRO A 123 20.46 -14.07 9.44
N GLY A 124 20.96 -13.80 8.23
CA GLY A 124 21.86 -14.66 7.44
C GLY A 124 23.02 -13.89 6.80
N ILE A 125 23.66 -14.53 5.81
CA ILE A 125 24.80 -13.99 5.05
C ILE A 125 24.31 -12.95 4.05
N CYS A 126 25.08 -11.89 3.84
CA CYS A 126 24.77 -10.91 2.82
C CYS A 126 25.10 -11.44 1.42
N GLU A 127 24.15 -11.32 0.51
CA GLU A 127 24.27 -11.66 -0.91
C GLU A 127 23.65 -10.54 -1.76
N THR A 128 23.83 -10.59 -3.08
CA THR A 128 23.21 -9.58 -3.95
C THR A 128 21.69 -9.67 -3.89
N PHE A 129 20.99 -8.55 -4.12
CA PHE A 129 19.53 -8.59 -4.30
C PHE A 129 19.16 -9.56 -5.43
N ASP A 130 19.93 -9.59 -6.52
CA ASP A 130 19.75 -10.54 -7.62
C ASP A 130 19.72 -11.99 -7.12
N HIS A 131 20.67 -12.39 -6.27
CA HIS A 131 20.71 -13.72 -5.68
C HIS A 131 19.55 -13.98 -4.70
N ILE A 132 19.29 -13.06 -3.77
CA ILE A 132 18.25 -13.23 -2.73
C ILE A 132 16.84 -13.33 -3.33
N PHE A 133 16.58 -12.60 -4.42
CA PHE A 133 15.28 -12.56 -5.08
C PHE A 133 15.22 -13.37 -6.39
N ASN A 134 16.21 -14.24 -6.64
CA ASN A 134 16.30 -15.12 -7.81
C ASN A 134 16.17 -14.37 -9.16
N GLY A 135 16.77 -13.18 -9.27
CA GLY A 135 16.74 -12.37 -10.48
C GLY A 135 15.36 -11.82 -10.86
N SER A 136 14.37 -11.89 -9.96
CA SER A 136 12.98 -11.58 -10.27
C SER A 136 12.49 -10.32 -9.55
N ALA A 137 12.22 -9.27 -10.32
CA ALA A 137 11.58 -8.05 -9.82
C ALA A 137 10.22 -8.35 -9.18
N LYS A 138 9.42 -9.25 -9.80
CA LYS A 138 8.15 -9.72 -9.23
C LYS A 138 8.34 -10.29 -7.83
N THR A 139 9.26 -11.26 -7.67
CA THR A 139 9.55 -11.83 -6.35
C THR A 139 9.99 -10.73 -5.38
N PHE A 140 10.87 -9.83 -5.81
CA PHE A 140 11.33 -8.71 -4.99
C PHE A 140 10.18 -7.84 -4.46
N CYS A 141 9.39 -7.21 -5.34
CA CYS A 141 8.35 -6.27 -4.90
C CYS A 141 7.22 -6.95 -4.11
N GLU A 142 6.90 -8.22 -4.42
CA GLU A 142 5.85 -8.95 -3.70
C GLU A 142 6.29 -9.44 -2.32
N THR A 143 7.60 -9.61 -2.07
CA THR A 143 8.09 -10.25 -0.83
C THR A 143 8.87 -9.34 0.10
N VAL A 144 9.58 -8.34 -0.42
CA VAL A 144 10.46 -7.46 0.39
C VAL A 144 9.69 -6.84 1.54
N PHE A 145 8.45 -6.42 1.31
CA PHE A 145 7.55 -5.89 2.33
C PHE A 145 6.31 -6.76 2.56
N ASP A 146 6.49 -8.09 2.59
CA ASP A 146 5.46 -9.04 3.07
C ASP A 146 4.09 -8.88 2.39
N GLY A 147 4.10 -8.81 1.04
CA GLY A 147 2.89 -8.69 0.24
C GLY A 147 2.26 -7.30 0.25
N ASP A 148 2.99 -6.24 0.61
CA ASP A 148 2.50 -4.86 0.43
C ASP A 148 2.11 -4.61 -1.04
N PHE A 149 2.87 -5.13 -1.99
CA PHE A 149 2.63 -4.97 -3.43
C PHE A 149 2.33 -6.28 -4.17
N VAL A 150 1.63 -6.14 -5.31
CA VAL A 150 1.46 -7.16 -6.35
C VAL A 150 2.01 -6.63 -7.66
N PHE A 151 2.86 -7.42 -8.33
CA PHE A 151 3.43 -7.04 -9.63
C PHE A 151 2.33 -7.01 -10.69
N THR A 152 2.06 -5.83 -11.25
CA THR A 152 0.90 -5.60 -12.14
C THR A 152 1.36 -5.06 -13.50
N PRO A 153 0.95 -5.66 -14.63
CA PRO A 153 1.30 -5.14 -15.96
C PRO A 153 0.89 -3.68 -16.13
N ASP A 154 1.72 -2.87 -16.79
CA ASP A 154 1.44 -1.44 -17.02
C ASP A 154 0.17 -1.18 -17.87
N SER A 155 -0.33 -2.21 -18.57
CA SER A 155 -1.60 -2.19 -19.30
C SER A 155 -2.84 -2.34 -18.41
N SER A 156 -2.65 -2.66 -17.12
CA SER A 156 -3.70 -2.74 -16.12
C SER A 156 -3.62 -1.54 -15.17
N PRO A 157 -4.71 -1.19 -14.46
CA PRO A 157 -4.66 -0.15 -13.42
C PRO A 157 -3.63 -0.51 -12.34
N CYS A 158 -2.57 0.30 -12.24
CA CYS A 158 -1.46 0.09 -11.33
C CYS A 158 -0.93 1.43 -10.80
N MET A 159 -0.41 1.42 -9.58
CA MET A 159 0.14 2.56 -8.87
C MET A 159 1.64 2.73 -9.13
N ARG A 160 2.10 3.97 -8.98
CA ARG A 160 3.49 4.39 -9.18
C ARG A 160 4.00 5.13 -7.96
N PHE A 161 5.30 4.98 -7.69
CA PHE A 161 5.97 5.74 -6.63
C PHE A 161 6.37 7.14 -7.09
N ARG A 162 6.36 7.39 -8.39
CA ARG A 162 6.73 8.69 -8.97
C ARG A 162 5.67 9.19 -9.94
N PHE A 163 5.43 10.49 -9.87
CA PHE A 163 4.66 11.25 -10.85
C PHE A 163 5.15 12.70 -10.87
N ASP A 164 4.77 13.42 -11.91
CA ASP A 164 5.06 14.84 -12.05
C ASP A 164 4.22 15.63 -11.03
N PRO A 165 4.83 16.41 -10.10
CA PRO A 165 4.09 17.21 -9.12
C PRO A 165 3.19 18.28 -9.75
N ASP A 166 3.46 18.68 -10.99
CA ASP A 166 2.68 19.69 -11.71
C ASP A 166 1.46 19.07 -12.42
N LEU A 167 1.34 17.74 -12.41
CA LEU A 167 0.21 16.99 -12.97
C LEU A 167 -0.65 16.34 -11.87
N PRO A 168 -1.92 16.02 -12.16
CA PRO A 168 -2.75 15.26 -11.22
C PRO A 168 -2.11 13.92 -10.84
N ASN A 169 -2.19 13.56 -9.55
CA ASN A 169 -1.69 12.27 -9.06
C ASN A 169 -2.36 11.11 -9.81
N PRO A 170 -1.62 10.28 -10.57
CA PRO A 170 -2.19 9.21 -11.37
C PRO A 170 -2.77 8.07 -10.52
N ASN A 171 -2.33 7.92 -9.26
CA ASN A 171 -2.81 6.88 -8.35
C ASN A 171 -4.27 7.11 -7.93
N ALA A 172 -4.79 8.33 -8.05
CA ALA A 172 -6.20 8.64 -7.79
C ALA A 172 -7.14 7.83 -8.70
N ALA A 173 -6.86 7.80 -10.01
CA ALA A 173 -7.66 7.04 -10.97
C ALA A 173 -7.63 5.52 -10.70
N VAL A 174 -6.49 5.01 -10.21
CA VAL A 174 -6.33 3.59 -9.85
C VAL A 174 -7.17 3.26 -8.62
N ALA A 175 -7.17 4.13 -7.60
CA ALA A 175 -8.00 3.95 -6.42
C ALA A 175 -9.50 4.05 -6.75
N GLU A 176 -9.91 5.01 -7.58
CA GLU A 176 -11.28 5.11 -8.06
C GLU A 176 -11.73 3.83 -8.78
N TRP A 177 -10.91 3.33 -9.71
CA TRP A 177 -11.15 2.07 -10.39
C TRP A 177 -11.36 0.93 -9.39
N LYS A 178 -10.48 0.82 -8.37
CA LYS A 178 -10.60 -0.26 -7.38
C LYS A 178 -11.87 -0.14 -6.54
N VAL A 179 -12.26 1.07 -6.16
CA VAL A 179 -13.53 1.31 -5.45
C VAL A 179 -14.72 0.87 -6.30
N HIS A 180 -14.71 1.15 -7.60
CA HIS A 180 -15.76 0.69 -8.52
C HIS A 180 -15.81 -0.84 -8.62
N GLU A 181 -14.65 -1.50 -8.76
CA GLU A 181 -14.54 -2.96 -8.78
C GLU A 181 -15.10 -3.59 -7.49
N LEU A 182 -14.70 -3.08 -6.32
CA LEU A 182 -15.17 -3.57 -5.02
C LEU A 182 -16.68 -3.38 -4.83
N LYS A 183 -17.24 -2.26 -5.28
CA LYS A 183 -18.68 -2.01 -5.25
C LYS A 183 -19.44 -2.98 -6.14
N ALA A 184 -18.94 -3.24 -7.35
CA ALA A 184 -19.54 -4.20 -8.27
C ALA A 184 -19.50 -5.63 -7.70
N ALA A 185 -18.35 -6.06 -7.17
CA ALA A 185 -18.20 -7.37 -6.54
C ALA A 185 -19.17 -7.56 -5.36
N LYS A 186 -19.32 -6.54 -4.51
CA LYS A 186 -20.29 -6.56 -3.41
C LYS A 186 -21.73 -6.66 -3.90
N ALA A 187 -22.08 -5.97 -4.97
CA ALA A 187 -23.42 -6.06 -5.56
C ALA A 187 -23.71 -7.48 -6.09
N THR A 188 -22.76 -8.11 -6.78
CA THR A 188 -22.90 -9.51 -7.26
C THR A 188 -23.11 -10.50 -6.12
N LEU A 189 -22.32 -10.39 -5.03
CA LEU A 189 -22.48 -11.25 -3.85
C LEU A 189 -23.86 -11.09 -3.19
N VAL A 190 -24.44 -9.88 -3.20
CA VAL A 190 -25.80 -9.65 -2.70
C VAL A 190 -26.84 -10.31 -3.59
N VAL A 191 -26.65 -10.30 -4.92
CA VAL A 191 -27.56 -10.97 -5.87
C VAL A 191 -27.49 -12.49 -5.72
N GLU A 192 -26.29 -13.07 -5.60
CA GLU A 192 -26.10 -14.52 -5.44
C GLU A 192 -26.64 -15.04 -4.10
N ASN A 193 -26.38 -14.33 -2.99
CA ASN A 193 -26.92 -14.68 -1.68
C ASN A 193 -28.41 -14.34 -1.54
N GLY A 194 -28.94 -13.53 -2.45
CA GLY A 194 -30.31 -13.03 -2.45
C GLY A 194 -31.18 -13.62 -3.56
N ILE A 195 -30.99 -14.88 -3.95
CA ILE A 195 -31.75 -15.62 -4.99
C ILE A 195 -33.17 -15.02 -5.15
N VAL A 196 -33.29 -14.13 -6.13
CA VAL A 196 -34.58 -13.64 -6.59
C VAL A 196 -35.20 -14.78 -7.37
N LYS A 197 -36.19 -15.47 -6.79
CA LYS A 197 -37.07 -16.34 -7.57
C LYS A 197 -37.91 -15.44 -8.48
N SER A 198 -37.47 -15.25 -9.71
CA SER A 198 -38.35 -14.85 -10.80
C SER A 198 -39.06 -16.10 -11.34
N GLY A 199 -40.38 -16.14 -11.19
CA GLY A 199 -41.23 -17.21 -11.71
C GLY A 199 -42.63 -17.08 -11.14
N GLY A 200 -43.54 -16.49 -11.92
CA GLY A 200 -44.83 -15.96 -11.47
C GLY A 200 -45.93 -16.99 -11.19
N ASP A 201 -46.98 -16.52 -10.52
CA ASP A 201 -48.39 -16.75 -10.86
C ASP A 201 -49.28 -15.84 -9.99
N GLN A 202 -50.42 -15.43 -10.54
CA GLN A 202 -51.43 -14.59 -9.90
C GLN A 202 -52.13 -15.33 -8.73
N ARG A 203 -52.32 -14.65 -7.60
CA ARG A 203 -53.63 -14.63 -6.89
C ARG A 203 -53.71 -13.59 -5.78
N HIS A 204 -54.86 -12.92 -5.75
CA HIS A 204 -55.33 -11.97 -4.75
C HIS A 204 -55.25 -12.49 -3.31
N VAL A 205 -54.83 -11.63 -2.37
CA VAL A 205 -55.46 -11.48 -1.04
C VAL A 205 -55.36 -10.02 -0.61
N TYR A 206 -56.50 -9.36 -0.40
CA TYR A 206 -56.63 -8.09 0.31
C TYR A 206 -56.49 -8.34 1.83
N SER A 207 -55.73 -7.50 2.53
CA SER A 207 -55.97 -7.22 3.95
C SER A 207 -55.42 -5.85 4.35
N THR A 208 -56.20 -5.17 5.17
CA THR A 208 -56.21 -3.76 5.56
C THR A 208 -55.45 -3.46 6.85
N GLY A 209 -54.94 -2.21 6.97
CA GLY A 209 -54.58 -1.52 8.22
C GLY A 209 -53.18 -1.86 8.78
N ASN A 210 -52.37 -0.95 9.33
CA ASN A 210 -52.65 0.37 9.89
C ASN A 210 -51.37 1.23 9.87
N SER A 211 -51.57 2.54 9.93
CA SER A 211 -50.60 3.63 9.87
C SER A 211 -49.64 3.68 11.05
N ALA A 212 -48.36 4.00 10.78
CA ALA A 212 -47.51 4.78 11.67
C ALA A 212 -46.57 5.65 10.82
N GLU A 213 -46.71 6.97 10.98
CA GLU A 213 -45.94 8.00 10.29
C GLU A 213 -44.48 8.08 10.79
N MET A 214 -43.58 8.15 9.80
CA MET A 214 -42.56 9.18 9.58
C MET A 214 -41.54 9.53 10.70
N SER A 215 -40.26 9.20 10.45
CA SER A 215 -39.14 10.08 10.78
C SER A 215 -37.90 9.78 9.91
N VAL A 216 -37.74 10.65 8.90
CA VAL A 216 -36.50 11.27 8.38
C VAL A 216 -35.16 10.72 8.90
N ALA A 217 -34.37 10.13 8.01
CA ALA A 217 -33.09 10.71 7.55
C ALA A 217 -32.31 9.69 6.71
N SER A 218 -32.34 9.87 5.39
CA SER A 218 -31.34 9.39 4.46
C SER A 218 -29.94 9.77 4.97
N ARG A 219 -29.15 8.78 5.40
CA ARG A 219 -27.72 8.97 5.64
C ARG A 219 -26.98 8.60 4.35
N PRO A 220 -26.23 9.53 3.74
CA PRO A 220 -25.45 9.21 2.56
C PRO A 220 -24.34 8.22 2.92
N LEU A 221 -24.14 7.21 2.06
CA LEU A 221 -22.94 6.38 2.01
C LEU A 221 -21.73 7.29 1.74
N ALA A 222 -21.17 7.87 2.80
CA ALA A 222 -19.95 8.67 2.73
C ALA A 222 -19.25 8.65 4.10
N LEU A 223 -18.89 7.46 4.60
CA LEU A 223 -18.04 7.35 5.79
C LEU A 223 -17.42 5.96 5.90
N LEU A 224 -16.56 5.60 4.95
CA LEU A 224 -15.69 4.40 5.09
C LEU A 224 -14.37 4.48 4.31
N LEU A 225 -13.91 5.69 3.98
CA LEU A 225 -12.67 5.92 3.22
C LEU A 225 -11.65 6.82 3.92
N LEU A 226 -11.82 7.13 5.21
CA LEU A 226 -11.00 8.14 5.88
C LEU A 226 -10.00 7.63 6.93
N LEU A 227 -9.94 6.34 7.27
CA LEU A 227 -9.19 5.96 8.49
C LEU A 227 -7.65 5.98 8.40
N VAL A 228 -7.04 6.05 7.20
CA VAL A 228 -5.57 6.21 7.08
C VAL A 228 -5.14 7.68 6.99
N CYS A 229 -6.01 8.57 6.49
CA CYS A 229 -5.70 10.00 6.34
C CYS A 229 -6.32 10.88 7.46
N TYR A 230 -7.30 10.39 8.24
CA TYR A 230 -7.98 11.19 9.29
C TYR A 230 -7.08 11.51 10.50
N VAL A 231 -5.94 10.84 10.66
CA VAL A 231 -4.98 11.19 11.71
C VAL A 231 -4.17 12.46 11.34
N ALA A 232 -4.23 12.92 10.09
CA ALA A 232 -3.51 14.11 9.62
C ALA A 232 -4.28 15.45 9.83
N SER A 233 -5.52 15.41 10.34
CA SER A 233 -6.39 16.59 10.53
C SER A 233 -6.78 16.79 12.00
N ASN A 234 -5.81 17.10 12.86
CA ASN A 234 -6.00 17.90 14.08
C ASN A 234 -4.66 18.37 14.63
#